data_AF-A0A3Q0JPV4-F1
#
_entry.id   AF-A0A3Q0JPV4-F1
#
_cell.length_a   1.000
_cell.length_b   1.000
_cell.length_c   1.000
_cell.angle_alpha   90.00
_cell.angle_beta   90.00
_cell.angle_gamma   90.00
#
_symmetry.space_group_name_H-M   'P 1'
#
loop_
_entity.id
_entity.type
_entity.pdbx_description
1 polymer ?
#
loop_
_entity_poly.entity_id
_entity_poly.type
_entity_poly.pdbx_seq_one_letter_code
_entity_poly.pdbx_strand_id
1 'polypeptide(L)' 'MSKIKLLSEVSTQDNFNVTFDYHGTTGLLKSKLDSAGRSYVYNYDEFGRLTRAFTPTGKIVNLAFDL' A
#
# COMPACT_ATOMS: atom_id res chain seq x y z
N MET A 1 -8.19 7.80 21.61
CA MET A 1 -8.17 7.31 20.21
C MET A 1 -7.43 5.98 20.19
N SER A 2 -8.09 4.90 19.78
CA SER A 2 -7.45 3.57 19.70
C SER A 2 -6.42 3.60 18.58
N LYS A 3 -5.14 3.34 18.89
CA LYS A 3 -4.11 3.13 17.86
C LYS A 3 -4.45 1.83 17.16
N ILE A 4 -4.95 1.90 15.94
CA ILE A 4 -5.04 0.74 15.07
C ILE A 4 -3.60 0.25 14.88
N LYS A 5 -3.28 -0.94 15.42
CA LYS A 5 -2.00 -1.60 15.19
C LYS A 5 -2.08 -2.31 13.85
N LEU A 6 -1.63 -1.63 12.81
CA LEU A 6 -1.46 -2.22 11.49
C LEU A 6 -0.05 -2.77 11.34
N LEU A 7 0.11 -3.76 10.45
CA LEU A 7 1.39 -4.38 10.15
C LEU A 7 2.30 -3.34 9.49
N SER A 8 3.36 -2.89 10.17
CA SER A 8 4.28 -1.87 9.64
C SER A 8 5.44 -2.46 8.86
N GLU A 9 5.87 -3.69 9.19
CA GLU A 9 7.04 -4.32 8.61
C GLU A 9 6.92 -5.85 8.65
N VAL A 10 7.44 -6.51 7.61
CA VAL A 10 7.73 -7.94 7.56
C VAL A 10 9.18 -8.12 7.17
N SER A 11 9.91 -8.95 7.90
CA SER A 11 11.28 -9.34 7.58
C SER A 11 11.39 -10.87 7.47
N THR A 12 12.21 -11.34 6.56
CA THR A 12 12.53 -12.76 6.37
C THR A 12 14.00 -13.03 6.68
N GLN A 13 14.34 -14.32 6.87
CA GLN A 13 15.68 -14.74 7.29
C GLN A 13 16.80 -14.37 6.30
N ASP A 14 16.45 -14.14 5.03
CA ASP A 14 17.34 -13.70 3.95
C ASP A 14 17.50 -12.17 3.87
N ASN A 15 17.15 -11.43 4.94
CA ASN A 15 17.16 -9.96 5.01
C ASN A 15 16.25 -9.27 3.99
N PHE A 16 15.25 -9.97 3.47
CA PHE A 16 14.22 -9.34 2.67
C PHE A 16 13.18 -8.70 3.60
N ASN A 17 13.05 -7.38 3.51
CA ASN A 17 12.14 -6.60 4.35
C ASN A 17 11.10 -5.90 3.49
N VAL A 18 9.88 -5.78 4.01
CA VAL A 18 8.80 -5.03 3.38
C VAL A 18 8.17 -4.14 4.43
N THR A 19 8.14 -2.84 4.18
CA THR A 19 7.48 -1.84 5.00
C THR A 19 6.15 -1.41 4.38
N PHE A 20 5.21 -1.04 5.24
CA PHE A 20 3.85 -0.68 4.87
C PHE A 20 3.44 0.62 5.55
N ASP A 21 2.90 1.54 4.75
CA ASP A 21 2.31 2.79 5.22
C ASP A 21 0.81 2.78 4.98
N TYR A 22 0.05 3.37 5.90
CA TYR A 22 -1.41 3.39 5.84
C TYR A 22 -1.97 4.81 5.99
N HIS A 23 -3.16 5.02 5.46
CA HIS A 23 -3.97 6.17 5.77
C HIS A 23 -4.49 6.05 7.21
N GLY A 24 -4.03 6.94 8.10
CA GLY A 24 -4.22 6.78 9.55
C GLY A 24 -5.67 6.71 10.05
N THR A 25 -6.63 7.26 9.31
CA THR A 25 -8.06 7.23 9.68
C THR A 25 -8.80 6.02 9.13
N THR A 26 -8.44 5.54 7.93
CA THR A 26 -9.16 4.46 7.23
C THR A 26 -8.47 3.11 7.33
N GLY A 27 -7.17 3.09 7.66
CA GLY A 27 -6.34 1.88 7.64
C GLY A 27 -6.07 1.35 6.23
N LEU A 28 -6.40 2.09 5.19
CA LEU A 28 -6.10 1.71 3.81
C LEU A 28 -4.60 1.80 3.54
N LEU A 29 -4.06 0.83 2.81
CA LEU A 29 -2.63 0.76 2.50
C LEU A 29 -2.25 1.88 1.52
N LYS A 30 -1.45 2.84 1.95
CA LYS A 30 -0.98 3.95 1.12
C LYS A 30 0.17 3.54 0.22
N SER A 31 1.15 2.85 0.79
CA SER A 31 2.34 2.39 0.07
C SER A 31 2.93 1.14 0.68
N LYS A 32 3.63 0.36 -0.15
CA LYS A 32 4.55 -0.68 0.32
C LYS A 32 5.91 -0.50 -0.34
N LEU A 33 6.97 -0.69 0.42
CA LEU A 33 8.35 -0.63 -0.06
C LEU A 33 9.06 -1.90 0.39
N ASP A 34 9.76 -2.56 -0.51
CA ASP A 34 10.66 -3.65 -0.12
C ASP A 34 12.13 -3.25 -0.07
N SER A 35 12.96 -4.11 0.53
CA SER A 35 14.40 -3.90 0.68
C SER A 35 15.16 -3.90 -0.64
N ALA A 36 14.55 -4.34 -1.74
CA ALA A 36 15.08 -4.20 -3.09
C ALA A 36 14.74 -2.83 -3.73
N GLY A 37 14.11 -1.92 -2.98
CA GLY A 37 13.73 -0.58 -3.44
C GLY A 37 12.46 -0.56 -4.29
N ARG A 38 11.73 -1.67 -4.38
CA ARG A 38 10.51 -1.75 -5.19
C ARG A 38 9.36 -1.16 -4.39
N SER A 39 8.86 -0.02 -4.85
CA SER A 39 7.75 0.70 -4.22
C SER A 39 6.44 0.56 -4.98
N TYR A 40 5.35 0.39 -4.25
CA TYR A 40 3.99 0.48 -4.78
C TYR A 40 3.23 1.57 -4.03
N VAL A 41 2.41 2.31 -4.76
CA VAL A 41 1.52 3.34 -4.22
C VAL A 41 0.10 3.07 -4.66
N TYR A 42 -0.85 3.23 -3.75
CA TYR A 42 -2.26 2.90 -3.97
C TYR A 42 -3.13 4.13 -3.73
N ASN A 43 -4.09 4.38 -4.64
CA ASN A 43 -5.11 5.40 -4.48
C ASN A 43 -6.48 4.76 -4.42
N TYR A 44 -7.35 5.39 -3.63
CA TYR A 44 -8.69 4.92 -3.35
C TYR A 44 -9.72 6.01 -3.67
N ASP A 45 -10.94 5.61 -3.98
CA ASP A 45 -12.09 6.52 -4.00
C ASP A 45 -12.63 6.82 -2.58
N GLU A 46 -13.68 7.64 -2.50
CA GLU A 46 -14.32 8.01 -1.24
C GLU A 46 -14.94 6.84 -0.48
N PHE A 47 -15.23 5.74 -1.18
CA PHE A 47 -15.78 4.51 -0.61
C PHE A 47 -14.68 3.51 -0.19
N GLY A 48 -13.40 3.88 -0.35
CA GLY A 48 -12.25 3.05 -0.01
C GLY A 48 -11.95 1.95 -1.02
N ARG A 49 -12.48 2.03 -2.25
CA ARG A 49 -12.18 1.09 -3.33
C ARG A 49 -10.93 1.53 -4.07
N LEU A 50 -10.05 0.58 -4.39
CA LEU A 50 -8.79 0.86 -5.11
C LEU A 50 -9.09 1.33 -6.54
N THR A 51 -8.66 2.54 -6.89
CA THR A 51 -8.84 3.13 -8.24
C THR A 51 -7.55 3.19 -9.03
N ARG A 52 -6.39 3.23 -8.35
CA ARG A 52 -5.10 3.31 -9.02
C ARG A 52 -4.00 2.62 -8.22
N ALA A 53 -3.10 1.94 -8.93
CA ALA A 53 -1.86 1.43 -8.37
C ALA A 53 -0.66 1.83 -9.24
N PHE A 54 0.36 2.41 -8.61
CA PHE A 54 1.64 2.68 -9.23
C PHE A 54 2.58 1.53 -8.87
N THR A 55 3.22 0.96 -9.87
CA THR A 55 4.14 -0.17 -9.71
C THR A 55 5.59 0.31 -9.75
N PRO A 56 6.54 -0.49 -9.23
CA PRO A 56 7.96 -0.15 -9.25
C PRO A 56 8.53 0.06 -10.66
N THR A 57 7.90 -0.52 -11.68
CA THR A 57 8.31 -0.38 -13.09
C THR A 57 7.81 0.92 -13.72
N GLY A 58 7.09 1.77 -12.96
CA GLY A 58 6.44 2.98 -13.47
C GLY A 58 5.11 2.70 -14.17
N LYS A 59 4.71 1.44 -14.33
CA LYS A 59 3.40 1.10 -14.88
C LYS A 59 2.31 1.51 -13.90
N ILE A 60 1.23 2.04 -14.47
CA ILE A 60 0.05 2.49 -13.74
C ILE A 60 -1.09 1.54 -14.09
N VAL A 61 -1.73 1.01 -13.06
CA VAL A 61 -2.95 0.21 -13.17
C VAL A 61 -4.11 1.09 -12.72
N ASN A 62 -5.08 1.31 -13.60
CA ASN A 62 -6.31 2.04 -13.28
C ASN A 62 -7.47 1.05 -13.19
N LEU A 63 -8.33 1.23 -12.20
CA LEU A 63 -9.53 0.44 -11.94
C LEU A 63 -10.72 1.39 -11.99
N ALA A 64 -11.72 1.03 -12.79
CA ALA A 64 -12.98 1.74 -12.87
C ALA A 64 -14.09 0.79 -12.40
N PHE A 65 -15.01 1.32 -11.61
CA PHE A 65 -16.18 0.59 -11.12
C PHE A 65 -17.41 1.18 -11.80
N ASP A 66 -18.20 0.31 -12.40
CA ASP A 66 -19.58 0.65 -12.76
C ASP A 66 -20.44 0.52 -11.50
N LEU A 67 -21.34 1.48 -11.28
CA LEU A 67 -22.14 1.59 -10.06
C LEU A 67 -23.58 1.14 -10.30
#